data_AF-A0A8S3ZXW0-F1
#
_entry.id   AF-A0A8S3ZXW0-F1
#
_cell.length_a   1.000
_cell.length_b   1.000
_cell.length_c   1.000
_cell.angle_alpha   90.00
_cell.angle_beta   90.00
_cell.angle_gamma   90.00
#
_symmetry.space_group_name_H-M   'P 1'
#
loop_
_entity.id
_entity.type
_entity.pdbx_description
1 polymer ?
#
loop_
_entity_poly.entity_id
_entity_poly.type
_entity_poly.pdbx_seq_one_letter_code
_entity_poly.pdbx_strand_id
1 'polypeptide(L)'
;MSVLLLSGRKKVIETKKKIVKKVGKLDEGKAPAVTATWRVVAGGERKNISFSRDNMNVYLDGSPIECTAYVTDGGYDLDLLFNVGENHGHIYSDVEGTEMTNYLFFDDQLVAQEKQKNLQSKHQPDDI
;
A
#
# COMPACT_ATOMS: atom_id res chain seq x y z
N MET A 1 26.52 -8.95 24.14
CA MET A 1 25.53 -8.03 23.55
C MET A 1 24.62 -8.85 22.66
N SER A 2 23.33 -9.01 23.02
CA SER A 2 22.38 -9.79 22.21
C SER A 2 21.73 -8.89 21.16
N VAL A 3 21.90 -9.24 19.89
CA VAL A 3 21.16 -8.65 18.77
C VAL A 3 19.83 -9.40 18.66
N LEU A 4 18.74 -8.76 19.06
CA LEU A 4 17.38 -9.24 18.78
C LEU A 4 17.11 -9.02 17.28
N LEU A 5 17.25 -10.07 16.48
CA LEU A 5 16.70 -10.11 15.14
C LEU A 5 15.17 -10.13 15.24
N LEU A 6 14.55 -8.98 15.01
CA LEU A 6 13.13 -8.87 14.65
C LEU A 6 12.96 -9.47 13.25
N SER A 7 12.94 -10.80 13.17
CA SER A 7 12.43 -11.51 12.01
C SER A 7 10.93 -11.27 11.93
N GLY A 8 10.54 -10.16 11.30
CA GLY A 8 9.15 -9.90 10.92
C GLY A 8 8.66 -11.09 10.12
N ARG A 9 7.62 -11.77 10.62
CA ARG A 9 6.95 -12.87 9.93
C ARG A 9 6.32 -12.32 8.66
N LYS A 10 7.05 -12.34 7.54
CA LYS A 10 6.46 -12.20 6.21
C LYS A 10 5.62 -13.48 6.01
N LYS A 11 4.29 -13.39 6.15
CA LYS A 11 3.39 -14.51 5.85
C LYS A 11 3.72 -14.98 4.43
N VAL A 12 3.91 -16.29 4.28
CA VAL A 12 4.16 -16.92 2.98
C VAL A 12 2.87 -16.81 2.19
N ILE A 13 2.90 -16.02 1.11
CA ILE A 13 1.76 -15.79 0.23
C ILE A 13 1.56 -17.06 -0.61
N GLU A 14 0.64 -17.94 -0.19
CA GLU A 14 0.34 -19.22 -0.87
C GLU A 14 -0.54 -19.05 -2.11
N THR A 15 -1.21 -17.91 -2.28
CA THR A 15 -2.21 -17.71 -3.33
C THR A 15 -1.69 -16.87 -4.50
N LYS A 16 -1.98 -17.29 -5.74
CA LYS A 16 -1.52 -16.62 -6.98
C LYS A 16 -1.88 -15.12 -6.98
N LYS A 17 -0.86 -14.26 -6.97
CA LYS A 17 -0.97 -12.80 -7.08
C LYS A 17 -1.73 -12.41 -8.35
N LYS A 18 -2.91 -11.79 -8.23
CA LYS A 18 -3.60 -11.15 -9.36
C LYS A 18 -2.92 -9.80 -9.61
N ILE A 19 -2.19 -9.70 -10.72
CA ILE A 19 -1.55 -8.45 -11.15
C ILE A 19 -2.65 -7.55 -11.71
N VAL A 20 -2.95 -6.44 -11.03
CA VAL A 20 -3.86 -5.42 -11.56
C VAL A 20 -3.01 -4.43 -12.36
N LYS A 21 -3.08 -4.53 -13.68
CA LYS A 21 -2.24 -3.78 -14.63
C LYS A 21 -2.67 -2.31 -14.67
N LYS A 22 -1.82 -1.43 -14.12
CA LYS A 22 -1.85 0.05 -14.13
C LYS A 22 -3.09 0.68 -13.50
N VAL A 23 -2.94 1.07 -12.25
CA VAL A 23 -4.01 1.65 -11.42
C VAL A 23 -4.04 3.16 -11.52
N GLY A 24 -5.20 3.78 -11.27
CA GLY A 24 -5.36 5.24 -11.32
C GLY A 24 -6.56 5.81 -12.07
N LYS A 25 -7.46 4.98 -12.65
CA LYS A 25 -8.75 5.48 -13.16
C LYS A 25 -9.90 4.99 -12.27
N LEU A 26 -10.55 5.92 -11.58
CA LEU A 26 -11.90 5.73 -11.06
C LEU A 26 -12.91 6.06 -12.17
N ASP A 27 -14.17 5.68 -11.95
CA ASP A 27 -15.30 6.17 -12.75
C ASP A 27 -15.26 7.71 -12.88
N GLU A 28 -15.64 8.22 -14.04
CA GLU A 28 -15.64 9.67 -14.33
C GLU A 28 -16.38 10.46 -13.23
N GLY A 29 -15.69 11.45 -12.65
CA GLY A 29 -16.27 12.38 -11.67
C GLY A 29 -16.09 12.02 -10.19
N LYS A 30 -15.44 10.90 -9.83
CA LYS A 30 -15.14 10.57 -8.43
C LYS A 30 -13.67 10.80 -8.09
N ALA A 31 -13.42 11.62 -7.06
CA ALA A 31 -12.10 11.73 -6.45
C ALA A 31 -11.84 10.50 -5.56
N PRO A 32 -10.65 9.88 -5.63
CA PRO A 32 -10.30 8.75 -4.77
C PRO A 32 -10.21 9.20 -3.31
N ALA A 33 -10.77 8.41 -2.39
CA ALA A 33 -10.56 8.65 -0.98
C ALA A 33 -9.15 8.19 -0.60
N VAL A 34 -8.39 9.10 0.02
CA VAL A 34 -7.06 8.76 0.54
C VAL A 34 -7.21 7.82 1.72
N THR A 35 -6.54 6.67 1.65
CA THR A 35 -6.60 5.63 2.68
C THR A 35 -5.57 5.86 3.78
N ALA A 36 -4.34 6.19 3.42
CA ALA A 36 -3.28 6.50 4.39
C ALA A 36 -2.36 7.58 3.84
N THR A 37 -1.68 8.30 4.73
CA THR A 37 -0.74 9.37 4.36
C THR A 37 0.45 9.41 5.31
N TRP A 38 1.65 9.39 4.75
CA TRP A 38 2.90 9.42 5.49
C TRP A 38 3.79 10.55 5.01
N ARG A 39 4.43 11.23 5.96
CA ARG A 39 5.49 12.19 5.69
C ARG A 39 6.83 11.52 5.92
N VAL A 40 7.59 11.31 4.86
CA VAL A 40 8.91 10.66 4.90
C VAL A 40 9.99 11.61 4.44
N VAL A 41 11.23 11.34 4.85
CA VAL A 41 12.40 12.02 4.28
C VAL A 41 13.04 11.05 3.29
N ALA A 42 13.02 11.39 2.00
CA ALA A 42 13.62 10.59 0.94
C ALA A 42 14.59 11.46 0.14
N GLY A 43 15.85 11.04 0.02
CA GLY A 43 16.89 11.83 -0.67
C GLY A 43 17.20 13.19 -0.02
N GLY A 44 16.97 13.32 1.29
CA GLY A 44 17.15 14.59 2.03
C GLY A 44 15.98 15.57 1.95
N GLU A 45 14.95 15.27 1.15
CA GLU A 45 13.74 16.08 1.02
C GLU A 45 12.56 15.47 1.78
N ARG A 46 11.71 16.33 2.34
CA ARG A 46 10.44 15.89 2.94
C ARG A 46 9.43 15.64 1.83
N LYS A 47 8.96 14.41 1.70
CA LYS A 47 7.94 14.01 0.74
C LYS A 47 6.71 13.48 1.46
N ASN A 48 5.55 13.74 0.88
CA ASN A 48 4.29 13.23 1.35
C ASN A 48 3.84 12.07 0.44
N ILE A 49 3.75 10.87 1.00
CA ILE A 49 3.30 9.68 0.29
C ILE A 49 1.93 9.32 0.79
N SER A 50 0.97 9.24 -0.11
CA SER A 50 -0.36 8.73 0.21
C SER A 50 -0.78 7.67 -0.77
N PHE A 51 -1.72 6.83 -0.38
CA PHE A 51 -2.32 5.87 -1.30
C PHE A 51 -3.83 5.82 -1.11
N SER A 52 -4.52 5.41 -2.16
CA SER A 52 -5.95 5.16 -2.14
C SER A 52 -6.22 3.71 -2.50
N ARG A 53 -6.97 3.03 -1.64
CA ARG A 53 -7.42 1.66 -1.88
C ARG A 53 -8.50 1.60 -2.95
N ASP A 54 -9.29 2.67 -3.13
CA ASP A 54 -10.39 2.74 -4.11
C ASP A 54 -9.91 2.57 -5.55
N ASN A 55 -8.73 3.12 -5.85
CA ASN A 55 -8.13 3.07 -7.18
C ASN A 55 -6.75 2.43 -7.19
N MET A 56 -6.39 1.77 -6.08
CA MET A 56 -5.10 1.15 -5.75
C MET A 56 -3.87 1.94 -6.24
N ASN A 57 -3.92 3.27 -6.14
CA ASN A 57 -2.86 4.14 -6.65
C ASN A 57 -2.08 4.83 -5.52
N VAL A 58 -0.83 5.16 -5.81
CA VAL A 58 0.07 5.90 -4.93
C VAL A 58 0.22 7.33 -5.43
N TYR A 59 0.31 8.27 -4.50
CA TYR A 59 0.47 9.69 -4.73
C TYR A 59 1.71 10.19 -4.00
N LEU A 60 2.54 10.94 -4.71
CA LEU A 60 3.70 11.64 -4.18
C LEU A 60 3.41 13.14 -4.23
N ASP A 61 3.39 13.79 -3.08
CA ASP A 61 3.07 15.22 -2.92
C ASP A 61 1.76 15.63 -3.61
N GLY A 62 0.77 14.72 -3.59
CA GLY A 62 -0.55 14.90 -4.20
C GLY A 62 -0.64 14.55 -5.69
N SER A 63 0.49 14.22 -6.33
CA SER A 63 0.52 13.80 -7.74
C SER A 63 0.54 12.27 -7.86
N PRO A 64 -0.30 11.66 -8.70
CA PRO A 64 -0.30 10.22 -8.90
C PRO A 64 1.03 9.77 -9.53
N ILE A 65 1.59 8.67 -9.04
CA ILE A 65 2.81 8.07 -9.58
C ILE A 65 2.53 6.68 -10.16
N GLU A 66 3.44 6.19 -10.99
CA GLU A 66 3.36 4.83 -11.49
C GLU A 66 3.61 3.82 -10.36
N CYS A 67 2.68 2.90 -10.18
CA CYS A 67 2.79 1.82 -9.22
C CYS A 67 2.23 0.51 -9.79
N THR A 68 2.67 -0.60 -9.22
CA THR A 68 2.14 -1.94 -9.49
C THR A 68 1.39 -2.42 -8.27
N ALA A 69 0.11 -2.75 -8.43
CA ALA A 69 -0.72 -3.29 -7.37
C ALA A 69 -0.87 -4.81 -7.49
N TYR A 70 -0.71 -5.50 -6.35
CA TYR A 70 -1.06 -6.90 -6.18
C TYR A 70 -2.13 -6.99 -5.11
N VAL A 71 -3.23 -7.64 -5.46
CA VAL A 71 -4.30 -7.92 -4.51
C VAL A 71 -4.22 -9.40 -4.17
N THR A 72 -4.18 -9.71 -2.87
CA THR A 72 -4.10 -11.07 -2.35
C THR A 72 -5.26 -11.35 -1.39
N ASP A 73 -5.37 -12.60 -0.97
CA ASP A 73 -6.38 -13.10 -0.04
C ASP A 73 -7.83 -12.77 -0.42
N GLY A 74 -8.14 -12.68 -1.71
CA GLY A 74 -9.50 -12.45 -2.21
C GLY A 74 -9.97 -10.99 -2.17
N GLY A 75 -9.05 -10.02 -2.09
CA GLY A 75 -9.40 -8.59 -2.06
C GLY A 75 -8.98 -7.86 -0.78
N TYR A 76 -8.56 -8.62 0.23
CA TYR A 76 -8.33 -8.13 1.59
C TYR A 76 -6.92 -7.60 1.78
N ASP A 77 -5.92 -8.19 1.14
CA ASP A 77 -4.55 -7.73 1.26
C ASP A 77 -4.12 -7.00 -0.01
N LEU A 78 -3.46 -5.86 0.16
CA LEU A 78 -3.00 -5.02 -0.94
C LEU A 78 -1.51 -4.73 -0.81
N ASP A 79 -0.75 -5.07 -1.83
CA ASP A 79 0.63 -4.66 -2.02
C ASP A 79 0.72 -3.64 -3.16
N LEU A 80 1.33 -2.48 -2.90
CA LEU A 80 1.66 -1.48 -3.92
C LEU A 80 3.17 -1.32 -3.99
N LEU A 81 3.75 -1.57 -5.16
CA LEU A 81 5.17 -1.36 -5.44
C LEU A 81 5.34 -0.12 -6.32
N PHE A 82 6.23 0.78 -5.94
CA PHE A 82 6.50 2.02 -6.67
C PHE A 82 7.96 2.45 -6.48
N ASN A 83 8.43 3.39 -7.30
CA ASN A 83 9.79 3.92 -7.19
C ASN A 83 9.74 5.42 -6.90
N VAL A 84 10.63 5.90 -6.03
CA VAL A 84 10.84 7.33 -5.78
C VAL A 84 12.32 7.64 -5.99
N GLY A 85 12.67 8.10 -7.19
CA GLY A 85 14.06 8.21 -7.59
C GLY A 85 14.71 6.83 -7.66
N GLU A 86 15.79 6.62 -6.91
CA GLU A 86 16.49 5.34 -6.80
C GLU A 86 15.92 4.42 -5.71
N ASN A 87 15.04 4.94 -4.85
CA ASN A 87 14.51 4.17 -3.72
C ASN A 87 13.28 3.36 -4.15
N HIS A 88 13.22 2.12 -3.71
CA HIS A 88 12.10 1.21 -3.96
C HIS A 88 11.08 1.29 -2.83
N GLY A 89 9.90 1.82 -3.13
CA GLY A 89 8.78 1.93 -2.20
C GLY A 89 7.86 0.72 -2.27
N HIS A 90 7.45 0.23 -1.11
CA HIS A 90 6.44 -0.82 -0.98
C HIS A 90 5.44 -0.45 0.10
N ILE A 91 4.16 -0.39 -0.25
CA ILE A 91 3.06 -0.29 0.70
C ILE A 91 2.39 -1.65 0.81
N TYR A 92 2.21 -2.13 2.04
CA TYR A 92 1.45 -3.34 2.34
C TYR A 92 0.29 -2.99 3.26
N SER A 93 -0.92 -3.38 2.89
CA SER A 93 -2.12 -3.28 3.72
C SER A 93 -2.54 -4.67 4.18
N ASP A 94 -2.40 -4.92 5.47
CA ASP A 94 -2.87 -6.12 6.16
C ASP A 94 -4.27 -5.86 6.72
N VAL A 95 -5.25 -6.68 6.33
CA VAL A 95 -6.63 -6.57 6.81
C VAL A 95 -6.98 -7.78 7.68
N GLU A 96 -7.08 -7.53 8.99
CA GLU A 96 -7.51 -8.52 9.97
C GLU A 96 -8.93 -8.18 10.47
N GLY A 97 -9.94 -8.79 9.85
CA GLY A 97 -11.35 -8.57 10.20
C GLY A 97 -11.78 -7.13 9.92
N THR A 98 -12.09 -6.37 10.98
CA THR A 98 -12.50 -4.95 10.88
C THR A 98 -11.35 -3.97 11.06
N GLU A 99 -10.12 -4.45 11.23
CA GLU A 99 -8.94 -3.61 11.38
C GLU A 99 -8.09 -3.68 10.10
N MET A 100 -7.44 -2.57 9.76
CA MET A 100 -6.49 -2.49 8.66
C MET A 100 -5.23 -1.81 9.15
N THR A 101 -4.09 -2.46 8.94
CA THR A 101 -2.78 -1.89 9.20
C THR A 101 -2.06 -1.65 7.87
N ASN A 102 -1.61 -0.43 7.66
CA ASN A 102 -0.89 -0.04 6.46
C ASN A 102 0.57 0.19 6.82
N TYR A 103 1.45 -0.47 6.11
CA TYR A 103 2.89 -0.43 6.29
C TYR A 103 3.53 0.22 5.07
N LEU A 104 4.47 1.12 5.31
CA LEU A 104 5.29 1.75 4.28
C LEU A 104 6.73 1.32 4.45
N PHE A 105 7.28 0.72 3.41
CA PHE A 105 8.66 0.30 3.31
C PHE A 105 9.39 1.10 2.24
N PHE A 106 10.67 1.37 2.50
CA PHE A 106 11.65 1.79 1.50
C PHE A 106 12.86 0.88 1.57
N ASP A 107 13.28 0.34 0.43
CA ASP A 107 14.45 -0.54 0.33
C ASP A 107 14.41 -1.68 1.37
N ASP A 108 13.23 -2.32 1.46
CA ASP A 108 12.88 -3.38 2.42
C ASP A 108 12.92 -2.99 3.91
N GLN A 109 13.12 -1.71 4.24
CA GLN A 109 13.07 -1.19 5.61
C GLN A 109 11.72 -0.57 5.92
N LEU A 110 11.13 -0.94 7.08
CA LEU A 110 9.90 -0.33 7.55
C LEU A 110 10.15 1.11 7.96
N VAL A 111 9.51 2.06 7.27
CA VAL A 111 9.63 3.50 7.53
C VAL A 111 8.46 4.03 8.33
N ALA A 112 7.24 3.54 8.07
CA ALA A 112 6.05 3.97 8.78
C ALA A 112 4.99 2.87 8.85
N GLN A 113 4.11 2.98 9.86
CA GLN A 113 2.93 2.14 9.98
C GLN A 113 1.74 2.97 10.45
N GLU A 114 0.55 2.68 9.96
CA GLU A 114 -0.70 3.34 10.34
C GLU A 114 -1.82 2.32 10.50
N LYS A 115 -2.40 2.27 11.71
CA LYS A 115 -3.54 1.41 12.05
C LYS A 115 -4.83 2.19 11.97
N GLN A 116 -5.83 1.63 11.31
CA GLN A 116 -7.15 2.22 11.21
C GLN A 116 -8.25 1.15 11.26
N LYS A 117 -9.46 1.57 11.65
CA LYS A 117 -10.64 0.71 11.48
C LYS A 117 -10.94 0.61 9.99
N ASN A 118 -10.99 -0.61 9.47
CA ASN A 118 -11.41 -0.88 8.11
C ASN A 118 -12.92 -0.63 8.00
N LEU A 119 -13.29 0.62 7.71
CA LEU A 119 -14.67 0.99 7.41
C LEU A 119 -14.98 0.51 5.99
N GLN A 120 -15.24 -0.80 5.85
CA GLN A 120 -15.76 -1.45 4.65
C GLN A 120 -15.36 -0.74 3.35
N SER A 121 -14.11 -0.89 2.92
CA SER A 121 -13.84 -0.79 1.48
C SER A 121 -14.73 -1.84 0.83
N LYS A 122 -15.82 -1.43 0.17
CA LYS A 122 -16.69 -2.30 -0.62
C LYS A 122 -15.98 -2.85 -1.87
N HIS A 123 -14.66 -3.01 -1.83
CA HIS A 123 -13.94 -3.87 -2.76
C HIS A 123 -14.21 -5.32 -2.34
N GLN A 124 -15.44 -5.77 -2.59
CA GLN A 124 -15.58 -7.12 -3.10
C GLN A 124 -15.02 -7.03 -4.53
N PRO A 125 -13.92 -7.72 -4.87
CA PRO A 125 -13.62 -7.91 -6.27
C PRO A 125 -14.83 -8.65 -6.82
N ASP A 126 -15.66 -7.94 -7.60
CA ASP A 126 -16.87 -8.50 -8.19
C ASP A 126 -16.57 -9.90 -8.71
N ASP A 127 -17.43 -10.84 -8.31
CA ASP A 127 -17.53 -12.17 -8.88
C ASP A 127 -17.48 -12.03 -10.42
N ILE A 128 -16.37 -12.49 -11.01
CA ILE A 128 -16.28 -12.80 -12.45
C ILE A 128 -16.34 -14.31 -12.58
#